data_AF-A0A420ETK0-F1
#
_entry.id   AF-A0A420ETK0-F1
#
_cell.length_a   1.000
_cell.length_b   1.000
_cell.length_c   1.000
_cell.angle_alpha   90.00
_cell.angle_beta   90.00
_cell.angle_gamma   90.00
#
_symmetry.space_group_name_H-M   'P 1'
#
loop_
_entity.id
_entity.type
_entity.pdbx_description
1 polymer ?
#
loop_
_entity_poly.entity_id
_entity_poly.type
_entity_poly.pdbx_seq_one_letter_code
_entity_poly.pdbx_strand_id
1 'polypeptide(L)'
;MGYKERRTKMIAEQAAPYLEPGEQIQTGFITVTGSGIFTVPAETIVVTDRAILVVGRGKVQRHPRDFWFGKPTGLYHKIELDRTYKVHRQWYQEIAAADEALREAQTHDDPAVGEQ
;
A
#
# COMPACT_ATOMS: atom_id res chain seq x y z
N MET A 1 -4.34 -22.14 -5.09
CA MET A 1 -5.12 -20.93 -5.35
C MET A 1 -6.23 -20.70 -4.33
N GLY A 2 -5.81 -20.45 -3.09
CA GLY A 2 -6.63 -19.81 -2.08
C GLY A 2 -6.95 -18.35 -2.44
N TYR A 3 -7.84 -17.75 -1.65
CA TYR A 3 -8.34 -16.39 -1.86
C TYR A 3 -7.22 -15.32 -1.83
N LYS A 4 -6.18 -15.52 -1.00
CA LYS A 4 -5.03 -14.60 -0.90
C LYS A 4 -4.21 -14.56 -2.19
N GLU A 5 -3.77 -15.71 -2.71
CA GLU A 5 -2.97 -15.81 -3.95
C GLU A 5 -3.61 -15.06 -5.13
N ARG A 6 -4.94 -15.23 -5.32
CA ARG A 6 -5.65 -14.54 -6.42
C ARG A 6 -5.64 -13.02 -6.27
N ARG A 7 -5.74 -12.51 -5.04
CA ARG A 7 -5.69 -11.05 -4.79
C ARG A 7 -4.30 -10.50 -5.05
N THR A 8 -3.26 -11.15 -4.53
CA THR A 8 -1.86 -10.76 -4.80
C THR A 8 -1.61 -10.74 -6.31
N LYS A 9 -2.07 -11.75 -7.05
CA LYS A 9 -1.97 -11.78 -8.51
C LYS A 9 -2.72 -10.63 -9.17
N MET A 10 -4.00 -10.39 -8.82
CA MET A 10 -4.78 -9.27 -9.37
C MET A 10 -4.14 -7.91 -9.10
N ILE A 11 -3.56 -7.71 -7.92
CA ILE A 11 -2.90 -6.48 -7.52
C ILE A 11 -1.59 -6.29 -8.30
N ALA A 12 -0.81 -7.35 -8.47
CA ALA A 12 0.38 -7.34 -9.33
C ALA A 12 0.03 -7.09 -10.81
N GLU A 13 -1.03 -7.71 -11.34
CA GLU A 13 -1.52 -7.48 -12.71
C GLU A 13 -2.02 -6.04 -12.92
N GLN A 14 -2.58 -5.40 -11.90
CA GLN A 14 -2.98 -3.99 -11.92
C GLN A 14 -1.81 -3.02 -11.82
N ALA A 15 -0.75 -3.37 -11.08
CA ALA A 15 0.44 -2.56 -10.93
C ALA A 15 1.42 -2.68 -12.11
N ALA A 16 1.51 -3.87 -12.73
CA ALA A 16 2.50 -4.22 -13.75
C ALA A 16 2.75 -3.16 -14.85
N PRO A 17 1.74 -2.51 -15.47
CA PRO A 17 2.00 -1.48 -16.49
C PRO A 17 2.52 -0.13 -15.94
N TYR A 18 2.64 0.02 -14.62
CA TYR A 18 3.05 1.24 -13.93
C TYR A 18 4.31 1.07 -13.05
N LEU A 19 4.89 -0.13 -13.02
CA LEU A 19 6.16 -0.41 -12.35
C LEU A 19 7.32 0.07 -13.22
N GLU A 20 8.29 0.73 -12.60
CA GLU A 20 9.57 1.04 -13.22
C GLU A 20 10.45 -0.22 -13.37
N PRO A 21 11.44 -0.22 -14.29
CA PRO A 21 12.38 -1.33 -14.39
C PRO A 21 13.09 -1.62 -13.07
N GLY A 22 12.92 -2.84 -12.57
CA GLY A 22 13.46 -3.30 -11.28
C GLY A 22 12.68 -2.85 -10.04
N GLU A 23 11.52 -2.22 -10.18
CA GLU A 23 10.62 -1.91 -9.06
C GLU A 23 9.89 -3.18 -8.60
N GLN A 24 9.95 -3.47 -7.30
CA GLN A 24 9.40 -4.67 -6.67
C GLN A 24 8.20 -4.32 -5.80
N ILE A 25 7.09 -5.03 -6.00
CA ILE A 25 5.90 -4.90 -5.14
C ILE A 25 6.20 -5.54 -3.78
N GLN A 26 6.10 -4.74 -2.72
CA GLN A 26 6.16 -5.21 -1.35
C GLN A 26 4.78 -5.67 -0.87
N THR A 27 3.72 -4.88 -1.11
CA THR A 27 2.36 -5.15 -0.58
C THR A 27 1.26 -4.31 -1.26
N GLY A 28 0.03 -4.41 -0.76
CA GLY A 28 -1.24 -3.94 -1.33
C GLY A 28 -2.28 -5.06 -1.25
N PHE A 29 -3.51 -4.96 -0.76
CA PHE A 29 -4.42 -3.90 -0.28
C PHE A 29 -5.26 -3.07 -1.28
N ILE A 30 -6.56 -2.93 -0.94
CA ILE A 30 -7.65 -2.33 -1.74
C ILE A 30 -8.50 -1.45 -0.82
N THR A 31 -8.73 -0.22 -1.24
CA THR A 31 -9.55 0.79 -0.57
C THR A 31 -11.04 0.54 -0.83
N VAL A 32 -11.89 1.06 0.05
CA VAL A 32 -13.34 0.99 -0.09
C VAL A 32 -13.98 2.36 0.01
N THR A 33 -15.03 2.56 -0.77
CA THR A 33 -15.89 3.76 -0.69
C THR A 33 -17.30 3.37 -0.27
N GLY A 34 -18.04 4.33 0.29
CA GLY A 34 -19.37 4.12 0.88
C GLY A 34 -19.42 4.33 2.40
N SER A 35 -20.57 3.97 2.97
CA SER A 35 -20.96 4.23 4.36
C SER A 35 -21.65 2.99 4.97
N GLY A 36 -21.33 2.69 6.23
CA GLY A 36 -21.85 1.51 6.93
C GLY A 36 -21.40 0.21 6.27
N ILE A 37 -22.34 -0.72 6.09
CA ILE A 37 -22.12 -2.04 5.47
C ILE A 37 -22.10 -2.03 3.94
N PHE A 38 -22.58 -0.95 3.30
CA PHE A 38 -22.58 -0.82 1.84
C PHE A 38 -21.26 -0.20 1.33
N THR A 39 -20.16 -0.92 1.56
CA THR A 39 -18.84 -0.52 1.04
C THR A 39 -18.48 -1.28 -0.22
N VAL A 40 -18.09 -0.57 -1.28
CA VAL A 40 -17.62 -1.16 -2.55
C VAL A 40 -16.11 -0.93 -2.72
N PRO A 41 -15.38 -1.84 -3.40
CA PRO A 41 -13.99 -1.60 -3.78
C PRO A 41 -13.86 -0.33 -4.62
N ALA A 42 -12.89 0.52 -4.29
CA ALA A 42 -12.70 1.83 -4.95
C ALA A 42 -11.41 1.85 -5.77
N GLU A 43 -10.26 1.78 -5.10
CA GLU A 43 -8.93 1.76 -5.72
C GLU A 43 -8.05 0.68 -5.09
N THR A 44 -7.05 0.22 -5.83
CA THR A 44 -5.99 -0.65 -5.33
C THR A 44 -4.79 0.21 -4.95
N ILE A 45 -4.29 0.08 -3.73
CA ILE A 45 -3.04 0.74 -3.32
C ILE A 45 -1.95 -0.32 -3.35
N VAL A 46 -0.88 -0.05 -4.09
CA VAL A 46 0.27 -0.95 -4.25
C VAL A 46 1.50 -0.23 -3.75
N VAL A 47 2.19 -0.87 -2.80
CA VAL A 47 3.39 -0.34 -2.16
C VAL A 47 4.58 -1.11 -2.72
N THR A 48 5.54 -0.39 -3.27
CA THR A 48 6.76 -0.96 -3.88
C THR A 48 8.00 -0.59 -3.05
N ASP A 49 9.21 -0.89 -3.53
CA ASP A 49 10.45 -0.35 -2.95
C ASP A 49 10.65 1.15 -3.24
N ARG A 50 10.01 1.70 -4.29
CA ARG A 50 10.28 3.08 -4.79
C ARG A 50 9.12 4.05 -4.65
N ALA A 51 7.89 3.56 -4.63
CA ALA A 51 6.70 4.39 -4.65
C ALA A 51 5.49 3.73 -3.98
N ILE A 52 4.43 4.52 -3.86
CA ILE A 52 3.08 4.04 -3.58
C ILE A 52 2.21 4.37 -4.79
N LEU A 53 1.68 3.34 -5.44
CA LEU A 53 0.82 3.44 -6.62
C LEU A 53 -0.64 3.30 -6.20
N VAL A 54 -1.45 4.33 -6.44
CA VAL A 54 -2.90 4.25 -6.31
C VAL A 54 -3.50 3.98 -7.69
N VAL A 55 -3.95 2.74 -7.90
CA VAL A 55 -4.54 2.27 -9.16
C VAL A 55 -6.07 2.32 -9.07
N GLY A 56 -6.67 3.31 -9.72
CA GLY A 56 -8.12 3.47 -9.83
C GLY A 56 -8.67 3.08 -11.21
N ARG A 57 -9.97 3.28 -11.43
CA ARG A 57 -10.62 3.09 -12.74
C ARG A 57 -10.10 4.11 -13.76
N GLY A 58 -9.08 3.72 -14.54
CA GLY A 58 -8.51 4.52 -15.63
C GLY A 58 -7.58 5.65 -15.18
N LYS A 59 -7.13 5.65 -13.92
CA LYS A 59 -6.16 6.61 -13.39
C LYS A 59 -5.15 5.90 -12.49
N VAL A 60 -3.89 6.31 -12.59
CA VAL A 60 -2.85 5.97 -11.62
C VAL A 60 -2.28 7.25 -11.03
N GLN A 61 -2.06 7.24 -9.72
CA GLN A 61 -1.31 8.27 -9.00
C GLN A 61 -0.08 7.60 -8.37
N ARG A 62 1.09 8.21 -8.52
CA ARG A 62 2.36 7.74 -7.94
C ARG A 62 2.74 8.71 -6.82
N HIS A 63 2.91 8.17 -5.62
CA HIS A 63 3.26 8.90 -4.40
C HIS A 63 4.66 8.47 -3.92
N PRO A 64 5.39 9.32 -3.18
CA PRO A 64 6.68 8.96 -2.61
C PRO A 64 6.55 7.78 -1.65
N ARG A 65 7.57 6.92 -1.61
CA ARG A 65 7.58 5.73 -0.74
C ARG A 65 7.67 6.04 0.76
N ASP A 66 8.17 7.21 1.10
CA ASP A 66 8.39 7.71 2.48
C ASP A 66 7.09 7.99 3.28
N PHE A 67 5.93 7.62 2.75
CA PHE A 67 4.66 7.78 3.43
C PHE A 67 4.39 6.63 4.41
N TRP A 68 4.22 6.98 5.68
CA TRP A 68 3.74 6.07 6.73
C TRP A 68 2.22 5.98 6.76
N PHE A 69 1.67 4.78 6.60
CA PHE A 69 0.22 4.53 6.66
C PHE A 69 -0.33 4.58 8.08
N GLY A 70 0.51 4.33 9.08
CA GLY A 70 0.19 4.44 10.49
C GLY A 70 -0.62 3.27 11.02
N LYS A 71 -0.64 3.14 12.36
CA LYS A 71 -1.25 2.00 13.04
C LYS A 71 -2.76 1.90 12.76
N PRO A 72 -3.24 0.85 12.08
CA PRO A 72 -4.63 0.76 11.70
C PRO A 72 -5.53 0.37 12.90
N THR A 73 -6.71 0.98 13.00
CA THR A 73 -7.63 0.80 14.13
C THR A 73 -9.10 0.66 13.69
N GLY A 74 -9.95 0.07 14.54
CA GLY A 74 -11.38 -0.12 14.25
C GLY A 74 -11.67 -1.08 13.09
N LEU A 75 -12.84 -0.90 12.45
CA LEU A 75 -13.28 -1.71 11.29
C LEU A 75 -12.71 -1.20 9.95
N TYR A 76 -12.47 0.11 9.86
CA TYR A 76 -11.89 0.78 8.70
C TYR A 76 -10.80 1.75 9.16
N HIS A 77 -9.61 1.62 8.60
CA HIS A 77 -8.51 2.56 8.76
C HIS A 77 -8.66 3.69 7.74
N LYS A 78 -8.21 4.90 8.10
CA LYS A 78 -8.18 6.04 7.19
C LYS A 78 -6.73 6.35 6.83
N ILE A 79 -6.46 6.51 5.56
CA ILE A 79 -5.15 6.88 5.00
C ILE A 79 -5.34 8.21 4.27
N GLU A 80 -4.50 9.20 4.56
CA GLU A 80 -4.58 10.54 3.95
C GLU A 80 -3.39 10.76 3.03
N LEU A 81 -3.58 10.45 1.74
CA LEU A 81 -2.57 10.62 0.67
C LEU A 81 -2.85 11.91 -0.12
N ASP A 82 -3.36 11.84 -1.35
CA ASP A 82 -4.01 13.00 -2.01
C ASP A 82 -5.41 13.28 -1.42
N ARG A 83 -6.04 12.25 -0.86
CA ARG A 83 -7.38 12.27 -0.26
C ARG A 83 -7.52 11.18 0.80
N THR A 84 -8.62 11.22 1.55
CA THR A 84 -8.92 10.21 2.58
C THR A 84 -9.42 8.90 1.96
N TYR A 85 -8.57 7.88 1.93
CA TYR A 85 -8.92 6.51 1.60
C TYR A 85 -9.38 5.75 2.85
N LYS A 86 -10.38 4.86 2.71
CA LYS A 86 -10.76 3.92 3.78
C LYS A 86 -10.27 2.52 3.41
N VAL A 87 -9.63 1.82 4.34
CA VAL A 87 -9.17 0.44 4.16
C VAL A 87 -9.80 -0.47 5.20
N HIS A 88 -10.42 -1.57 4.77
CA HIS A 88 -11.09 -2.52 5.67
C HIS A 88 -10.07 -3.33 6.49
N ARG A 89 -10.43 -3.69 7.74
CA ARG A 89 -9.57 -4.44 8.70
C ARG A 89 -8.88 -5.71 8.17
N GLN A 90 -9.45 -6.33 7.14
CA GLN A 90 -8.87 -7.50 6.46
C GLN A 90 -7.48 -7.25 5.82
N TRP A 91 -7.10 -5.98 5.66
CA TRP A 91 -5.88 -5.52 5.01
C TRP A 91 -4.88 -4.89 6.00
N TYR A 92 -5.15 -4.98 7.31
CA TYR A 92 -4.29 -4.33 8.31
C TYR A 92 -2.92 -5.01 8.44
N GLN A 93 -2.80 -6.29 8.05
CA GLN A 93 -1.51 -6.97 7.97
C GLN A 93 -0.67 -6.36 6.82
N GLU A 94 -1.31 -6.11 5.68
CA GLU A 94 -0.70 -5.54 4.48
C GLU A 94 -0.30 -4.06 4.68
N ILE A 95 -1.05 -3.30 5.48
CA ILE A 95 -0.66 -1.95 5.96
C ILE A 95 0.55 -2.04 6.90
N ALA A 96 0.51 -2.91 7.91
CA ALA A 96 1.62 -3.06 8.85
C ALA A 96 2.92 -3.50 8.15
N ALA A 97 2.83 -4.40 7.17
CA ALA A 97 3.95 -4.82 6.34
C ALA A 97 4.50 -3.69 5.45
N ALA A 98 3.66 -2.73 5.01
CA ALA A 98 4.12 -1.57 4.26
C ALA A 98 4.94 -0.61 5.15
N ASP A 99 4.48 -0.36 6.37
CA ASP A 99 5.17 0.47 7.35
C ASP A 99 6.45 -0.21 7.87
N GLU A 100 6.42 -1.54 8.08
CA GLU A 100 7.59 -2.33 8.46
C GLU A 100 8.66 -2.34 7.37
N ALA A 101 8.30 -2.61 6.12
CA ALA A 101 9.24 -2.56 5.00
C ALA A 101 9.77 -1.15 4.72
N LEU A 102 9.03 -0.09 5.06
CA LEU A 102 9.55 1.28 5.02
C LEU A 102 10.62 1.49 6.09
N ARG A 103 10.34 1.03 7.31
CA ARG A 103 11.27 1.12 8.43
C ARG A 103 12.54 0.32 8.17
N GLU A 104 12.44 -0.88 7.61
CA GLU A 104 13.60 -1.69 7.21
C GLU A 104 14.42 -0.98 6.12
N ALA A 105 13.78 -0.40 5.10
CA ALA A 105 14.47 0.37 4.07
C ALA A 105 15.19 1.60 4.65
N GLN A 106 14.52 2.40 5.50
CA GLN A 106 15.13 3.54 6.20
C GLN A 106 16.28 3.10 7.13
N THR A 107 16.18 1.94 7.78
CA THR A 107 17.25 1.40 8.64
C THR A 107 18.44 0.88 7.84
N HIS A 108 18.23 0.50 6.57
CA HIS A 108 19.30 0.05 5.67
C HIS A 108 20.01 1.21 4.96
N ASP A 109 19.30 2.32 4.72
CA ASP A 109 19.83 3.55 4.09
C ASP A 109 20.54 4.49 5.09
N ASP A 110 20.67 4.10 6.38
CA ASP A 110 21.43 4.82 7.42
C ASP A 110 22.80 4.13 7.68
N PRO A 111 23.83 4.40 6.84
CA PRO A 111 25.18 3.95 7.12
C PRO A 111 25.83 4.84 8.18
N ALA A 112 25.73 4.42 9.44
CA ALA A 112 26.67 4.74 10.51
C ALA A 112 27.01 6.22 10.72
N VAL A 113 26.08 7.00 11.28
CA VAL A 113 26.46 8.26 11.96
C VAL A 113 27.03 7.95 13.34
N GLY A 114 28.35 7.80 13.45
CA GLY A 114 29.00 7.67 14.78
C GLY A 114 30.42 7.08 14.82
N GLU A 115 31.39 7.68 14.14
CA GLU A 115 32.79 7.56 14.56
C GLU A 115 33.05 8.43 15.81
N GLN A 116 33.42 7.80 16.94
CA GLN A 116 34.48 8.23 17.89
C GLN A 116 34.54 7.32 19.13
#